data_AF-A0A7C7PWC1-F1
#
_entry.id   AF-A0A7C7PWC1-F1
#
_cell.length_a   1.000
_cell.length_b   1.000
_cell.length_c   1.000
_cell.angle_alpha   90.00
_cell.angle_beta   90.00
_cell.angle_gamma   90.00
#
_symmetry.space_group_name_H-M   'P 1'
#
loop_
_entity.id
_entity.type
_entity.pdbx_description
1 polymer ?
#
loop_
_entity_poly.entity_id
_entity_poly.type
_entity_poly.pdbx_seq_one_letter_code
_entity_poly.pdbx_strand_id
1 'polypeptide(L)' 'MNYGRVAEIFSQISGVYDRFLGLISGGRIHSWQRELLSMMSCTGNWLDVGTGTGEVLGKLGDRQIS' A
#
# COMPACT_ATOMS: atom_id res chain seq x y z
N MET A 1 23.84 0.93 12.42
CA MET A 1 22.93 0.38 11.39
C MET A 1 22.56 1.53 10.45
N ASN A 2 22.75 1.39 9.14
CA ASN A 2 22.37 2.45 8.19
C ASN A 2 20.90 2.25 7.80
N TYR A 3 19.99 2.91 8.51
CA TYR A 3 18.55 2.78 8.31
C TYR A 3 18.09 3.16 6.88
N GLY A 4 18.80 4.06 6.21
CA GLY A 4 18.48 4.46 4.83
C GLY A 4 18.66 3.31 3.84
N ARG A 5 19.73 2.52 3.98
CA ARG A 5 19.98 1.36 3.11
C ARG A 5 18.96 0.24 3.31
N VAL A 6 18.51 0.05 4.56
CA VAL A 6 17.46 -0.92 4.87
C VAL A 6 16.12 -0.50 4.26
N ALA A 7 15.77 0.80 4.35
CA ALA A 7 14.57 1.33 3.74
C ALA A 7 14.57 1.19 2.20
N GLU A 8 15.71 1.42 1.56
CA GLU A 8 15.85 1.28 0.12
C GLU A 8 15.66 -0.17 -0.34
N ILE A 9 16.27 -1.13 0.35
CA ILE A 9 16.09 -2.57 0.05
C ILE A 9 14.62 -2.96 0.24
N PHE A 10 13.99 -2.50 1.32
CA PHE A 10 12.59 -2.79 1.58
C PHE A 10 11.67 -2.21 0.50
N SER A 11 11.94 -1.00 0.02
CA SER A 11 11.20 -0.37 -1.07
C SER A 11 11.31 -1.17 -2.38
N GLN A 12 12.52 -1.64 -2.71
CA GLN A 12 12.72 -2.46 -3.91
C GLN A 12 11.96 -3.79 -3.85
N ILE A 13 12.02 -4.49 -2.71
CA ILE A 13 11.31 -5.76 -2.51
C ILE A 13 9.79 -5.54 -2.56
N SER A 14 9.30 -4.48 -1.91
CA SER A 14 7.88 -4.14 -1.89
C SER A 14 7.33 -3.90 -3.30
N GLY A 15 8.05 -3.12 -4.12
CA GLY A 15 7.63 -2.87 -5.51
C GLY A 15 7.58 -4.13 -6.38
N VAL A 16 8.47 -5.11 -6.15
CA VAL A 16 8.43 -6.40 -6.84
C VAL A 16 7.22 -7.23 -6.36
N TYR A 17 6.97 -7.24 -5.06
CA TYR A 17 5.85 -7.98 -4.47
C TYR A 17 4.48 -7.44 -4.92
N ASP A 18 4.31 -6.12 -4.96
CA ASP A 18 3.08 -5.48 -5.44
C ASP A 18 2.80 -5.82 -6.91
N ARG A 19 3.84 -5.78 -7.76
CA ARG A 19 3.71 -6.19 -9.17
C ARG A 19 3.33 -7.65 -9.31
N PHE A 20 3.96 -8.53 -8.53
CA PHE A 20 3.66 -9.95 -8.52
C PHE A 20 2.23 -10.23 -8.06
N LEU A 21 1.78 -9.59 -6.98
CA LEU A 21 0.39 -9.68 -6.50
C LEU A 21 -0.60 -9.14 -7.52
N GLY A 22 -0.29 -8.02 -8.16
CA GLY A 22 -1.09 -7.48 -9.26
C GLY A 22 -1.24 -8.48 -10.40
N LEU A 23 -0.16 -9.15 -10.80
CA LEU A 23 -0.17 -10.18 -11.84
C LEU A 23 -0.95 -11.42 -11.44
N ILE A 24 -0.67 -12.01 -10.27
CA ILE A 24 -1.35 -13.24 -9.81
C ILE A 24 -2.83 -13.01 -9.56
N SER A 25 -3.21 -11.84 -9.04
CA SER A 25 -4.61 -11.50 -8.82
C SER A 25 -5.34 -11.07 -10.11
N GLY A 26 -4.65 -10.96 -11.26
CA GLY A 26 -5.21 -10.40 -12.49
C GLY A 26 -5.71 -8.97 -12.32
N GLY A 27 -5.06 -8.18 -11.45
CA GLY A 27 -5.43 -6.81 -11.12
C GLY A 27 -6.61 -6.67 -10.13
N ARG A 28 -7.20 -7.78 -9.66
CA ARG A 28 -8.33 -7.76 -8.71
C ARG A 28 -7.94 -7.13 -7.37
N ILE A 29 -6.68 -7.27 -6.94
CA ILE A 29 -6.19 -6.66 -5.71
C ILE A 29 -6.35 -5.14 -5.73
N HIS A 30 -6.04 -4.48 -6.86
CA HIS A 30 -6.19 -3.03 -6.99
C HIS A 30 -7.66 -2.60 -7.03
N SER A 31 -8.55 -3.44 -7.56
CA SER A 31 -9.99 -3.16 -7.53
C SER A 31 -10.52 -3.21 -6.11
N TRP A 32 -10.15 -4.24 -5.35
CA TRP A 32 -10.51 -4.36 -3.94
C TRP A 32 -9.95 -3.20 -3.11
N GLN A 33 -8.69 -2.81 -3.33
CA GLN A 33 -8.10 -1.66 -2.63
C GLN A 33 -8.86 -0.36 -2.93
N ARG A 34 -9.28 -0.13 -4.18
CA ARG A 34 -10.10 1.05 -4.53
C ARG A 34 -11.46 1.03 -3.86
N GLU A 35 -12.11 -0.12 -3.79
CA GLU A 35 -13.39 -0.30 -3.10
C GLU A 35 -13.26 -0.10 -1.59
N LEU A 36 -12.24 -0.68 -0.97
CA LEU A 36 -11.93 -0.44 0.44
C LEU A 36 -11.72 1.06 0.71
N LEU A 37 -10.91 1.72 -0.11
CA LEU A 37 -10.64 3.15 0.02
C LEU A 37 -11.91 3.98 -0.17
N SER A 38 -12.84 3.62 -1.06
CA SER A 38 -14.08 4.37 -1.24
C SER A 38 -15.01 4.30 -0.02
N MET A 39 -14.87 3.27 0.82
CA MET A 39 -15.62 3.10 2.06
C MET A 39 -14.99 3.83 3.26
N MET A 40 -13.73 4.24 3.17
CA MET A 40 -13.00 4.92 4.24
C MET A 40 -13.21 6.44 4.17
N SER A 41 -13.29 7.10 5.33
CA SER A 41 -13.32 8.57 5.38
C SER A 41 -11.97 9.16 4.98
N CYS A 42 -11.97 10.35 4.37
CA CYS A 42 -10.71 11.02 4.01
C CYS A 42 -9.94 11.48 5.26
N THR A 43 -10.62 11.70 6.39
CA THR A 43 -10.00 12.13 7.65
C THR A 43 -10.21 11.09 8.75
N GLY A 44 -9.28 11.02 9.71
CA GLY A 44 -9.33 10.11 10.84
C GLY A 44 -8.05 9.31 11.04
N ASN A 45 -8.05 8.48 12.09
CA ASN A 45 -6.96 7.57 12.40
C ASN A 45 -7.24 6.19 11.79
N TRP A 46 -6.27 5.67 11.03
CA TRP A 46 -6.38 4.39 10.35
C TRP A 46 -5.32 3.43 10.86
N LEU A 47 -5.72 2.18 11.08
CA LEU A 47 -4.82 1.09 11.41
C LEU A 47 -4.91 0.04 10.30
N ASP A 48 -3.81 -0.16 9.59
CA ASP A 48 -3.71 -1.20 8.56
C ASP A 48 -3.13 -2.48 9.17
N VAL A 49 -4.01 -3.45 9.41
CA VAL A 49 -3.65 -4.73 10.01
C VAL A 49 -3.29 -5.71 8.90
N GLY A 50 -2.05 -6.19 8.90
CA GLY A 50 -1.57 -7.08 7.84
C GLY A 50 -1.24 -6.35 6.54
N THR A 51 -0.72 -5.11 6.64
CA THR A 51 -0.47 -4.17 5.54
C THR A 51 0.42 -4.69 4.39
N GLY A 52 1.18 -5.76 4.61
CA GLY A 52 2.14 -6.27 3.64
C GLY A 52 3.18 -5.21 3.30
N THR A 53 3.08 -4.65 2.10
CA THR A 53 3.97 -3.60 1.56
C THR A 53 3.61 -2.18 1.97
N GLY A 54 2.46 -1.96 2.63
CA GLY A 54 2.01 -0.61 2.96
C GLY A 54 1.12 0.06 1.91
N GLU A 55 0.75 -0.65 0.83
CA GLU A 55 0.13 -0.04 -0.36
C GLU A 55 -1.20 0.69 -0.04
N VAL A 56 -2.03 0.14 0.85
CA VAL A 56 -3.32 0.77 1.23
C VAL A 56 -3.10 2.05 2.03
N LEU A 57 -2.21 2.02 3.02
CA LEU A 57 -1.81 3.19 3.82
C LEU A 57 -1.20 4.29 2.94
N GLY A 58 -0.32 3.93 2.01
CA GLY A 58 0.28 4.89 1.07
C GLY A 58 -0.78 5.61 0.23
N LYS A 59 -1.70 4.85 -0.38
CA LYS A 59 -2.82 5.41 -1.18
C LYS A 59 -3.75 6.28 -0.35
N LEU A 60 -3.94 5.96 0.92
CA LEU A 60 -4.77 6.75 1.83
C LEU A 60 -4.09 8.08 2.22
N GLY A 61 -2.77 8.06 2.42
CA GLY A 61 -1.96 9.26 2.64
C GLY A 61 -2.04 10.23 1.45
N ASP A 62 -1.89 9.72 0.23
CA ASP A 62 -2.02 10.54 -1.00
C ASP A 62 -3.39 11.22 -1.10
N ARG A 63 -4.46 10.54 -0.67
CA ARG A 63 -5.84 11.08 -0.64
C ARG A 63 -6.09 12.14 0.44
N GLN A 64 -5.29 12.17 1.51
CA GLN A 64 -5.42 13.19 2.56
C GLN A 64 -4.79 14.54 2.16
N ILE A 65 -3.83 14.51 1.24
CA ILE A 65 -3.06 15.68 0.80
C ILE A 65 -3.68 16.30 -0.48
N SER A 66 -4.64 15.59 -1.11
CA SER A 66 -5.37 16.00 -2.32
C SER A 66 -6.68 16.72 -1.98
#